data_AF-W1YLR6-F1
#
_entry.id   AF-W1YLR6-F1
#
_cell.length_a   1.000
_cell.length_b   1.000
_cell.length_c   1.000
_cell.angle_alpha   90.00
_cell.angle_beta   90.00
_cell.angle_gamma   90.00
#
_symmetry.space_group_name_H-M   'P 1'
#
loop_
_entity.id
_entity.type
_entity.pdbx_description
1 polymer ?
#
loop_
_entity_poly.entity_id
_entity_poly.type
_entity_poly.pdbx_seq_one_letter_code
_entity_poly.pdbx_strand_id
1 'polypeptide(L)'
;HAPSYDDAEYIEQLTGPFEVTKMWLDQYFTGKKPFIIPPIKLEGTEFRKSVWSILQTIPYGETTTYGDIGKEIAKQQGKDKMSAQAVGGAVGHNPISIIIPCHRV
;
A
#
# COMPACT_ATOMS: atom_id res chain seq x y z
N HIS A 1 -9.33 -6.82 -26.59
CA HIS A 1 -10.67 -6.99 -25.99
C HIS A 1 -10.46 -7.84 -24.75
N ALA A 2 -10.59 -7.27 -23.55
CA ALA A 2 -10.56 -8.06 -22.33
C ALA A 2 -11.88 -8.86 -22.25
N PRO A 3 -11.86 -10.13 -21.80
CA PRO A 3 -13.08 -10.92 -21.71
C PRO A 3 -14.07 -10.26 -20.73
N SER A 4 -15.36 -10.22 -21.10
CA SER A 4 -16.43 -9.79 -20.20
C SER A 4 -16.63 -10.85 -19.12
N TYR A 5 -16.56 -10.44 -17.85
CA TYR A 5 -16.68 -11.29 -16.67
C TYR A 5 -18.12 -11.69 -16.33
N ASP A 6 -19.08 -11.37 -17.19
CA ASP A 6 -20.51 -11.41 -16.85
C ASP A 6 -21.11 -12.82 -16.73
N ASP A 7 -20.41 -13.86 -17.19
CA ASP A 7 -20.87 -15.26 -17.14
C ASP A 7 -20.01 -16.17 -16.25
N ALA A 8 -19.09 -15.60 -15.46
CA ALA A 8 -18.26 -16.41 -14.56
C ALA A 8 -19.05 -16.79 -13.30
N GLU A 9 -19.17 -18.09 -13.04
CA GLU A 9 -19.68 -18.62 -11.79
C GLU A 9 -18.73 -18.19 -10.64
N TYR A 10 -19.19 -17.29 -9.77
CA TYR A 10 -18.42 -16.83 -8.64
C TYR A 10 -18.35 -17.92 -7.56
N ILE A 11 -17.18 -18.52 -7.41
CA ILE A 11 -16.92 -19.46 -6.31
C ILE A 11 -16.28 -18.67 -5.16
N GLU A 12 -17.04 -18.49 -4.07
CA GLU A 12 -16.49 -17.93 -2.84
C GLU A 12 -15.62 -18.98 -2.15
N GLN A 13 -14.30 -18.87 -2.37
CA GLN A 13 -13.31 -19.75 -1.76
C GLN A 13 -12.18 -18.93 -1.14
N LEU A 14 -11.90 -19.19 0.15
CA LEU A 14 -10.71 -18.68 0.81
C LEU A 14 -9.48 -19.42 0.26
N THR A 15 -8.58 -18.66 -0.37
CA THR A 15 -7.25 -19.14 -0.74
C THR A 15 -6.26 -18.72 0.34
N GLY A 16 -5.09 -19.37 0.39
CA GLY A 16 -4.05 -19.07 1.40
C GLY A 16 -3.76 -17.57 1.58
N PRO A 17 -3.54 -16.78 0.50
CA PRO A 17 -3.38 -15.32 0.62
C PRO A 17 -4.54 -14.60 1.30
N PHE A 18 -5.78 -14.99 1.03
CA PHE A 18 -6.97 -14.36 1.63
C PHE A 18 -7.20 -14.79 3.07
N GLU A 19 -6.83 -16.02 3.46
CA GLU A 19 -6.84 -16.44 4.87
C GLU A 19 -5.90 -15.59 5.72
N VAL A 20 -4.66 -15.38 5.24
CA VAL A 20 -3.68 -14.52 5.92
C VAL A 20 -4.16 -13.07 5.94
N THR A 21 -4.78 -12.60 4.86
CA THR A 21 -5.35 -11.24 4.78
C THR A 21 -6.48 -11.03 5.78
N LYS A 22 -7.40 -11.99 5.90
CA LYS A 22 -8.49 -11.93 6.87
C LYS A 22 -7.95 -11.88 8.29
N MET A 23 -7.03 -12.78 8.63
CA MET A 23 -6.35 -12.78 9.94
C MET A 23 -5.67 -11.44 10.23
N TRP A 24 -4.97 -10.87 9.24
CA TRP A 24 -4.30 -9.57 9.38
C TRP A 24 -5.30 -8.44 9.67
N LEU A 25 -6.40 -8.38 8.93
CA LEU A 25 -7.44 -7.37 9.10
C LEU A 25 -8.14 -7.51 10.45
N ASP A 26 -8.43 -8.74 10.88
CA ASP A 26 -9.02 -9.01 12.20
C ASP A 26 -8.13 -8.48 13.33
N GLN A 27 -6.81 -8.68 13.23
CA GLN A 27 -5.87 -8.09 14.19
C GLN A 27 -5.88 -6.56 14.14
N TYR A 28 -5.81 -5.97 12.95
CA TYR A 28 -5.82 -4.53 12.75
C TYR A 28 -7.05 -3.86 13.38
N PHE A 29 -8.24 -4.38 13.10
CA PHE A 29 -9.50 -3.80 13.58
C PHE A 29 -9.79 -4.09 15.06
N THR A 30 -9.16 -5.12 15.64
CA THR A 30 -9.19 -5.35 17.09
C THR A 30 -8.15 -4.52 17.87
N GLY A 31 -7.47 -3.60 17.20
CA GLY A 31 -6.47 -2.72 17.82
C GLY A 31 -5.13 -3.40 18.11
N LYS A 32 -4.91 -4.61 17.59
CA LYS A 32 -3.63 -5.31 17.71
C LYS A 32 -2.75 -4.93 16.53
N LYS A 33 -1.44 -4.80 16.76
CA LYS A 33 -0.46 -4.63 15.68
C LYS A 33 -0.32 -5.95 14.92
N PRO A 34 -0.69 -6.03 13.63
CA PRO A 34 -0.51 -7.26 12.87
C PRO A 34 0.98 -7.59 12.69
N PHE A 35 1.32 -8.88 12.66
CA PHE A 35 2.71 -9.35 12.66
C PHE A 35 3.17 -10.02 11.36
N ILE A 36 2.26 -10.38 10.44
CA ILE A 36 2.58 -10.97 9.14
C ILE A 36 1.84 -10.21 8.05
N ILE A 37 2.55 -9.55 7.12
CA ILE A 37 1.91 -8.93 5.96
C ILE A 37 1.53 -10.02 4.96
N PRO A 38 0.27 -10.06 4.44
CA PRO A 38 -0.12 -11.00 3.40
C PRO A 38 0.76 -10.87 2.14
N PRO A 39 0.93 -11.94 1.33
CA PRO A 39 1.66 -11.83 0.08
C PRO A 39 0.90 -10.89 -0.87
N ILE A 40 1.51 -9.75 -1.18
CA ILE A 40 0.94 -8.72 -2.06
C ILE A 40 1.86 -8.45 -3.25
N LYS A 41 1.24 -8.20 -4.40
CA LYS A 41 1.92 -7.71 -5.60
C LYS A 41 1.33 -6.36 -5.97
N LEU A 42 2.14 -5.31 -5.92
CA LEU A 42 1.72 -3.96 -6.29
C LEU A 42 2.03 -3.69 -7.76
N GLU A 43 1.01 -3.30 -8.51
CA GLU A 43 1.14 -2.92 -9.92
C GLU A 43 1.00 -1.40 -10.06
N GLY A 44 1.99 -0.78 -10.69
CA GLY A 44 2.10 0.67 -10.79
C GLY A 44 3.42 1.10 -11.40
N THR A 45 3.58 2.41 -11.60
CA THR A 45 4.86 2.98 -12.06
C THR A 45 5.94 2.79 -11.00
N GLU A 46 7.21 2.78 -11.41
CA GLU A 46 8.33 2.65 -10.47
C GLU A 46 8.31 3.74 -9.39
N PHE A 47 7.96 4.97 -9.76
CA PHE A 47 7.78 6.07 -8.80
C PHE A 47 6.72 5.74 -7.73
N ARG A 48 5.56 5.20 -8.14
CA ARG A 48 4.49 4.82 -7.20
C ARG A 48 4.95 3.69 -6.28
N LYS A 49 5.61 2.67 -6.82
CA LYS A 49 6.16 1.56 -6.03
C LYS A 49 7.17 2.06 -5.00
N SER A 50 8.06 2.99 -5.36
CA SER A 50 8.99 3.60 -4.40
C SER A 50 8.26 4.32 -3.26
N VAL A 51 7.21 5.10 -3.57
CA VAL A 51 6.40 5.77 -2.54
C VAL A 51 5.71 4.74 -1.64
N TRP A 52 5.08 3.71 -2.20
CA TRP A 52 4.40 2.66 -1.42
C TRP A 52 5.36 1.83 -0.56
N SER A 53 6.60 1.65 -1.00
CA SER A 53 7.66 1.04 -0.20
C SER A 53 7.94 1.86 1.06
N ILE A 54 8.04 3.19 0.94
CA ILE A 54 8.21 4.10 2.08
C ILE A 54 6.99 4.08 2.99
N LEU A 55 5.76 4.03 2.44
CA LEU A 55 4.56 3.95 3.28
C LEU A 55 4.61 2.73 4.22
N GLN A 56 5.08 1.59 3.75
CA GLN A 56 5.18 0.36 4.55
C GLN A 56 6.19 0.46 5.70
N THR A 57 7.12 1.42 5.68
CA THR A 57 8.06 1.64 6.78
C THR A 57 7.48 2.50 7.91
N ILE A 58 6.34 3.15 7.68
CA ILE A 58 5.69 4.00 8.69
C ILE A 58 5.13 3.12 9.83
N PRO A 59 5.61 3.29 11.08
CA PRO A 59 5.16 2.47 12.19
C PRO A 59 3.66 2.57 12.48
N TYR A 60 3.12 1.57 13.17
CA TYR A 60 1.73 1.57 13.60
C TYR A 60 1.51 2.66 14.66
N GLY A 61 0.48 3.49 14.48
CA GLY A 61 0.16 4.60 15.39
C GLY A 61 0.99 5.86 15.16
N GLU A 62 1.91 5.86 14.20
CA GLU A 62 2.70 7.02 13.81
C GLU A 62 2.23 7.60 12.47
N THR A 63 2.60 8.85 12.22
CA THR A 63 2.33 9.56 10.97
C THR A 63 3.61 10.17 10.42
N THR A 64 3.64 10.41 9.11
CA THR A 64 4.68 11.18 8.43
C THR A 64 4.04 12.35 7.69
N THR A 65 4.78 13.03 6.81
CA THR A 65 4.22 14.06 5.92
C THR A 65 4.56 13.75 4.47
N TYR A 66 3.76 14.27 3.53
CA TYR A 66 4.09 14.20 2.10
C TYR A 66 5.48 14.78 1.79
N GLY A 67 5.90 15.81 2.52
CA GLY A 67 7.20 16.44 2.36
C GLY A 67 8.35 15.52 2.77
N ASP A 68 8.21 14.79 3.87
CA ASP A 68 9.24 13.88 4.37
C ASP A 68 9.40 12.65 3.47
N ILE A 69 8.29 12.09 2.98
CA ILE A 69 8.34 11.06 1.93
C ILE A 69 9.04 11.61 0.68
N GLY A 70 8.75 12.86 0.30
CA GLY A 70 9.41 13.53 -0.82
C GLY A 70 10.93 13.63 -0.64
N LYS A 71 11.41 13.98 0.56
CA LYS A 71 12.84 14.02 0.87
C LYS A 71 13.48 12.64 0.72
N GLU A 72 12.84 11.60 1.23
CA GLU A 72 13.36 10.22 1.16
C GLU A 72 13.41 9.71 -0.28
N ILE A 73 12.36 9.97 -1.09
CA ILE A 73 12.39 9.64 -2.52
C ILE A 73 13.49 10.40 -3.27
N ALA A 74 13.65 11.70 -3.00
CA ALA A 74 14.68 12.50 -3.64
C ALA A 74 16.08 11.93 -3.38
N LYS A 75 16.35 11.56 -2.11
CA LYS A 75 17.58 10.89 -1.68
C LYS A 75 17.81 9.56 -2.42
N GLN A 76 16.79 8.71 -2.51
CA GLN A 76 16.89 7.41 -3.20
C GLN A 76 17.17 7.56 -4.71
N GLN A 77 16.70 8.65 -5.32
CA GLN A 77 16.85 8.91 -6.75
C GLN A 77 18.05 9.82 -7.09
N GLY A 78 18.84 10.25 -6.10
CA GLY A 78 19.94 11.19 -6.31
C GLY A 78 19.49 12.55 -6.86
N LYS A 79 18.32 13.03 -6.41
CA LYS A 79 17.74 14.33 -6.80
C LYS A 79 17.76 15.30 -5.63
N ASP A 80 17.81 16.60 -5.92
CA ASP A 80 17.78 17.63 -4.88
C ASP A 80 16.44 17.68 -4.12
N LYS A 81 15.32 17.42 -4.83
CA LYS A 81 13.98 17.46 -4.25
C LYS A 81 12.98 16.60 -5.02
N MET A 82 11.92 16.21 -4.33
CA MET A 82 10.70 15.63 -4.90
C MET A 82 9.49 16.44 -4.47
N SER A 83 8.52 16.60 -5.37
CA SER A 83 7.29 17.36 -5.09
C SER A 83 6.37 16.61 -4.13
N ALA A 84 5.96 17.25 -3.04
CA ALA A 84 4.93 16.73 -2.14
C ALA A 84 3.60 16.46 -2.88
N GLN A 85 3.27 17.25 -3.90
CA GLN A 85 2.07 17.02 -4.73
C GLN A 85 2.21 15.74 -5.58
N ALA A 86 3.40 15.48 -6.13
CA ALA A 86 3.65 14.24 -6.86
C ALA A 86 3.56 13.02 -5.94
N VAL A 87 4.10 13.14 -4.72
CA VAL A 87 3.96 12.12 -3.68
C VAL A 87 2.48 11.91 -3.32
N GLY A 88 1.71 12.98 -3.08
CA GLY A 88 0.27 12.88 -2.81
C GLY A 88 -0.49 12.15 -3.92
N GLY A 89 -0.14 12.45 -5.19
CA GLY A 89 -0.66 11.70 -6.33
C GLY A 89 -0.33 10.20 -6.29
N ALA A 90 0.89 9.83 -5.89
CA ALA A 90 1.27 8.42 -5.75
C ALA A 90 0.60 7.72 -4.55
N VAL A 91 0.47 8.41 -3.42
CA VAL A 91 -0.24 7.92 -2.22
C VAL A 91 -1.70 7.65 -2.54
N GLY A 92 -2.38 8.56 -3.26
CA GLY A 92 -3.78 8.40 -3.67
C GLY A 92 -4.03 7.26 -4.67
N HIS A 93 -3.00 6.76 -5.35
CA HIS A 93 -3.09 5.62 -6.27
C HIS A 93 -2.78 4.26 -5.60
N ASN A 94 -2.71 4.21 -4.27
CA ASN A 94 -2.47 2.96 -3.55
C ASN A 94 -3.60 1.93 -3.83
N PRO A 95 -3.30 0.77 -4.45
CA PRO A 95 -4.31 -0.23 -4.76
C PRO A 95 -4.74 -1.08 -3.55
N ILE A 96 -3.96 -1.08 -2.45
CA ILE A 96 -4.22 -1.92 -1.28
C ILE A 96 -4.21 -1.04 -0.02
N SER A 97 -5.34 -0.38 0.22
CA SER A 97 -5.53 0.46 1.40
C SER A 97 -5.43 -0.34 2.71
N ILE A 98 -5.14 0.37 3.81
CA ILE A 98 -4.94 -0.17 5.16
C ILE A 98 -3.63 -0.97 5.31
N ILE A 99 -3.41 -1.99 4.47
CA ILE A 99 -2.18 -2.80 4.47
C ILE A 99 -0.98 -1.96 4.03
N ILE A 100 -1.11 -1.24 2.90
CA ILE A 100 -0.20 -0.15 2.57
C ILE A 100 -0.76 1.12 3.22
N PRO A 101 -0.11 1.68 4.25
CA PRO A 101 -0.76 2.61 5.17
C PRO A 101 -0.75 4.06 4.65
N CYS A 102 -1.44 4.31 3.53
CA CYS A 102 -1.61 5.65 2.96
C CYS A 102 -2.33 6.65 3.90
N HIS A 103 -3.08 6.15 4.89
CA HIS A 103 -3.77 6.95 5.91
C HIS A 103 -2.83 7.49 7.00
N ARG A 104 -1.53 7.19 6.96
CA ARG A 104 -0.52 7.64 7.94
C ARG A 104 0.38 8.75 7.40
N VAL A 105 -0.06 9.46 6.37
CA VAL A 105 0.67 10.54 5.69
C VAL A 105 0.01 11.88 5.95
#